data_AF-A0A2N2Y8A5-F1
#
_entry.id   AF-A0A2N2Y8A5-F1
#
_cell.length_a   1.000
_cell.length_b   1.000
_cell.length_c   1.000
_cell.angle_alpha   90.00
_cell.angle_beta   90.00
_cell.angle_gamma   90.00
#
_symmetry.space_group_name_H-M   'P 1'
#
loop_
_entity.id
_entity.type
_entity.pdbx_description
1 polymer ?
#
loop_
_entity_poly.entity_id
_entity_poly.type
_entity_poly.pdbx_seq_one_letter_code
_entity_poly.pdbx_strand_id
1 'polypeptide(L)'
;MNTLHETYIALGSNLGDKFLNLQLAVRAIFEDIGSVSKISPVYETASWGFESENFLNAVLLVKTSFTPQEVLKALLEIEKKIGRTRTSEVGYQPRIIDLDILFYDEQIIDSQTLQIPHPQLQNRRFVLQPLTDIAPNVFHAKLKKTSEILLQQCSDIIPAEKLPRWLKNPLSEYNLAAFNFIAIEGNIGAGKTTLASKIAADFNAKLVLERFADNPFLPKFYEDKSRFAFPLEMSFLADRYQQVHDDLGQLDLFKDFIVADYDIYKSLIFSKVTLQEEEYKLYRRLFELMYKDTKRPELYIFLFQSTEKLLENIKKRGRIYEQSISAQYLESIQKAYLDFIKTNSKNKIKIIDITNKDFLENRKEYLEILRQISQN
;
A
#
# COMPACT_ATOMS: atom_id res chain seq x y z
N MET A 1 7.96 -7.89 7.81
CA MET A 1 7.21 -7.22 6.74
C MET A 1 7.55 -7.94 5.45
N ASN A 2 6.57 -8.30 4.62
CA ASN A 2 6.90 -8.80 3.29
C ASN A 2 7.63 -7.70 2.53
N THR A 3 8.82 -8.00 2.00
CA THR A 3 9.59 -7.06 1.20
C THR A 3 8.79 -6.73 -0.06
N LEU A 4 8.70 -5.43 -0.40
CA LEU A 4 8.11 -5.00 -1.65
C LEU A 4 9.16 -5.07 -2.76
N HIS A 5 8.76 -5.63 -3.88
CA HIS A 5 9.56 -5.83 -5.08
C HIS A 5 8.99 -5.02 -6.24
N GLU A 6 9.85 -4.62 -7.18
CA GLU A 6 9.46 -3.92 -8.39
C GLU A 6 9.50 -4.87 -9.58
N THR A 7 8.41 -4.94 -10.34
CA THR A 7 8.32 -5.73 -11.57
C THR A 7 7.78 -4.89 -12.72
N TYR A 8 8.34 -5.11 -13.90
CA TYR A 8 7.92 -4.44 -15.13
C TYR A 8 7.13 -5.44 -15.96
N ILE A 9 5.88 -5.11 -16.29
CA ILE A 9 4.96 -6.01 -16.98
C ILE A 9 4.56 -5.38 -18.31
N ALA A 10 4.82 -6.07 -19.41
CA ALA A 10 4.32 -5.70 -20.74
C ALA A 10 2.90 -6.22 -20.95
N LEU A 11 2.09 -5.42 -21.64
CA LEU A 11 0.73 -5.73 -22.03
C LEU A 11 0.63 -5.62 -23.54
N GLY A 12 0.01 -6.61 -24.19
CA GLY A 12 -0.27 -6.60 -25.62
C GLY A 12 -1.68 -7.08 -25.93
N SER A 13 -2.41 -6.41 -26.83
CA SER A 13 -3.75 -6.85 -27.28
C SER A 13 -3.98 -6.55 -28.76
N ASN A 14 -4.51 -7.51 -29.51
CA ASN A 14 -4.77 -7.40 -30.96
C ASN A 14 -6.18 -7.84 -31.40
N LEU A 15 -7.04 -8.26 -30.48
CA LEU A 15 -8.41 -8.70 -30.81
C LEU A 15 -9.47 -7.93 -30.03
N GLY A 16 -10.61 -7.68 -30.67
CA GLY A 16 -11.78 -7.06 -30.04
C GLY A 16 -11.51 -5.62 -29.61
N ASP A 17 -12.06 -5.22 -28.45
CA ASP A 17 -11.77 -3.90 -27.89
C ASP A 17 -10.40 -3.90 -27.19
N LYS A 18 -9.35 -3.74 -28.00
CA LYS A 18 -7.94 -3.78 -27.58
C LYS A 18 -7.66 -2.85 -26.39
N PHE A 19 -8.24 -1.65 -26.40
CA PHE A 19 -8.01 -0.67 -25.33
C PHE A 19 -8.72 -1.08 -24.04
N LEU A 20 -9.97 -1.56 -24.13
CA LEU A 20 -10.68 -2.10 -22.97
C LEU A 20 -9.95 -3.31 -22.38
N ASN A 21 -9.40 -4.21 -23.21
CA ASN A 21 -8.63 -5.36 -22.73
C ASN A 21 -7.40 -4.93 -21.93
N LEU A 22 -6.64 -3.95 -22.43
CA LEU A 22 -5.52 -3.36 -21.70
C LEU A 22 -5.99 -2.75 -20.36
N GLN A 23 -7.10 -2.01 -20.36
CA GLN A 23 -7.63 -1.39 -19.14
C GLN A 23 -8.13 -2.42 -18.10
N LEU A 24 -8.74 -3.52 -18.56
CA LEU A 24 -9.14 -4.64 -17.71
C LEU A 24 -7.91 -5.35 -17.13
N ALA A 25 -6.86 -5.54 -17.92
CA ALA A 25 -5.60 -6.10 -17.45
C ALA A 25 -4.95 -5.22 -16.38
N VAL A 26 -4.89 -3.90 -16.58
CA VAL A 26 -4.39 -2.94 -15.57
C VAL A 26 -5.17 -3.08 -14.25
N ARG A 27 -6.50 -3.15 -14.31
CA ARG A 27 -7.34 -3.33 -13.11
C ARG A 27 -7.08 -4.68 -12.44
N ALA A 28 -7.03 -5.76 -13.21
CA ALA A 28 -6.80 -7.09 -12.66
C ALA A 28 -5.39 -7.22 -12.03
N ILE A 29 -4.35 -6.66 -12.65
CA ILE A 29 -3.00 -6.59 -12.08
C ILE A 29 -3.02 -5.77 -10.78
N PHE A 30 -3.72 -4.64 -10.77
CA PHE A 30 -3.86 -3.82 -9.57
C PHE A 30 -4.53 -4.56 -8.41
N GLU A 31 -5.53 -5.39 -8.68
CA GLU A 31 -6.31 -6.09 -7.66
C GLU A 31 -5.67 -7.42 -7.21
N ASP A 32 -5.15 -8.20 -8.14
CA ASP A 32 -4.68 -9.57 -7.90
C ASP A 32 -3.16 -9.65 -7.68
N ILE A 33 -2.35 -8.66 -8.10
CA ILE A 33 -0.87 -8.74 -8.06
C ILE A 33 -0.24 -7.67 -7.16
N GLY A 34 -0.55 -6.39 -7.36
CA GLY A 34 0.20 -5.33 -6.70
C GLY A 34 -0.20 -3.92 -7.10
N SER A 35 0.45 -2.92 -6.50
CA SER A 35 0.16 -1.52 -6.80
C SER A 35 0.81 -1.08 -8.10
N VAL A 36 0.03 -0.50 -9.00
CA VAL A 36 0.53 0.03 -10.28
C VAL A 36 1.12 1.42 -10.00
N SER A 37 2.45 1.53 -10.03
CA SER A 37 3.17 2.78 -9.73
C SER A 37 3.28 3.69 -10.94
N LYS A 38 3.50 3.14 -12.14
CA LYS A 38 3.55 3.89 -13.40
C LYS A 38 2.90 3.11 -14.54
N ILE A 39 2.36 3.84 -15.50
CA ILE A 39 1.79 3.31 -16.75
C ILE A 39 2.41 4.07 -17.90
N SER A 40 2.95 3.36 -18.89
CA SER A 40 3.46 3.99 -20.12
C SER A 40 2.31 4.56 -20.96
N PRO A 41 2.60 5.41 -21.95
CA PRO A 41 1.67 5.62 -23.05
C PRO A 41 1.30 4.31 -23.74
N VAL A 42 0.14 4.31 -24.39
CA VAL A 42 -0.28 3.19 -25.24
C VAL A 42 0.31 3.39 -26.63
N TYR A 43 0.92 2.32 -27.15
CA TYR A 43 1.54 2.30 -28.47
C TYR A 43 0.80 1.35 -29.40
N GLU A 44 0.53 1.78 -30.63
CA GLU A 44 0.02 0.92 -31.70
C GLU A 44 1.16 0.47 -32.62
N THR A 45 1.23 -0.82 -32.91
CA THR A 45 2.24 -1.41 -33.80
C THR A 45 1.58 -2.36 -34.80
N ALA A 46 2.14 -2.43 -36.01
CA ALA A 46 1.75 -3.46 -36.98
C ALA A 46 2.02 -4.87 -36.44
N SER A 47 1.33 -5.87 -36.99
CA SER A 47 1.50 -7.28 -36.65
C SER A 47 2.89 -7.79 -37.05
N TRP A 48 3.55 -8.50 -36.13
CA TRP A 48 4.92 -8.97 -36.32
C TRP A 48 4.92 -10.34 -37.00
N GLY A 49 5.24 -10.38 -38.30
CA GLY A 49 5.49 -11.63 -39.04
C GLY A 49 4.26 -12.37 -39.58
N PHE A 50 3.05 -11.79 -39.53
CA PHE A 50 1.81 -12.31 -40.14
C PHE A 50 0.80 -11.18 -40.38
N GLU A 51 -0.16 -11.35 -41.30
CA GLU A 51 -1.26 -10.38 -41.48
C GLU A 51 -2.28 -10.51 -40.34
N SER A 52 -2.30 -9.55 -39.43
CA SER A 52 -3.41 -9.35 -38.48
C SER A 52 -3.66 -7.88 -38.19
N GLU A 53 -4.74 -7.60 -37.47
CA GLU A 53 -4.97 -6.28 -36.86
C GLU A 53 -3.75 -5.83 -36.04
N ASN A 54 -3.57 -4.50 -35.98
CA ASN A 54 -2.52 -3.87 -35.20
C ASN A 54 -2.63 -4.20 -33.70
N PHE A 55 -1.49 -4.30 -33.04
CA PHE A 55 -1.39 -4.52 -31.60
C PHE A 55 -1.41 -3.19 -30.85
N LEU A 56 -2.09 -3.14 -29.71
CA LEU A 56 -1.87 -2.12 -28.70
C LEU A 56 -0.96 -2.66 -27.61
N ASN A 57 0.06 -1.88 -27.26
CA ASN A 57 1.10 -2.25 -26.31
C ASN A 57 1.28 -1.18 -25.23
N ALA A 58 1.54 -1.61 -24.00
CA ALA A 58 1.88 -0.75 -22.87
C ALA A 58 2.77 -1.49 -21.87
N VAL A 59 3.44 -0.76 -20.99
CA VAL A 59 4.24 -1.31 -19.90
C VAL A 59 3.81 -0.70 -18.57
N LEU A 60 3.72 -1.54 -17.54
CA LEU A 60 3.44 -1.14 -16.17
C LEU A 60 4.67 -1.33 -15.29
N LEU A 61 4.90 -0.39 -14.38
CA LEU A 61 5.72 -0.62 -13.19
C LEU A 61 4.80 -1.00 -12.03
N VAL A 62 4.98 -2.19 -11.48
CA VAL A 62 4.14 -2.75 -10.42
C VAL A 62 4.98 -3.03 -9.19
N LYS A 63 4.49 -2.61 -8.02
CA LYS A 63 5.05 -2.97 -6.71
C LYS A 63 4.26 -4.11 -6.11
N THR A 64 4.91 -5.21 -5.78
CA THR A 64 4.27 -6.42 -5.27
C THR A 64 5.09 -7.09 -4.17
N SER A 65 4.41 -7.83 -3.30
CA SER A 65 5.05 -8.73 -2.33
C SER A 65 5.15 -10.18 -2.84
N PHE A 66 4.64 -10.45 -4.04
CA PHE A 66 4.63 -11.78 -4.65
C PHE A 66 5.99 -12.08 -5.27
N THR A 67 6.43 -13.31 -5.12
CA THR A 67 7.60 -13.85 -5.83
C THR A 67 7.38 -13.85 -7.34
N PRO A 68 8.45 -13.92 -8.16
CA PRO A 68 8.33 -13.94 -9.62
C PRO A 68 7.40 -15.04 -10.16
N GLN A 69 7.40 -16.22 -9.53
CA GLN A 69 6.54 -17.34 -9.92
C GLN A 69 5.07 -17.10 -9.56
N GLU A 70 4.79 -16.45 -8.42
CA GLU A 70 3.43 -16.06 -8.05
C GLU A 70 2.89 -14.97 -8.99
N VAL A 71 3.72 -14.01 -9.39
CA VAL A 71 3.37 -13.01 -10.41
C VAL A 71 3.03 -13.70 -11.74
N LEU A 72 3.90 -14.60 -12.23
CA LEU A 72 3.66 -15.32 -13.48
C LEU A 72 2.34 -16.10 -13.43
N LYS A 73 2.10 -16.85 -12.35
CA LYS A 73 0.86 -17.60 -12.16
C LYS A 73 -0.36 -16.68 -12.18
N ALA A 74 -0.29 -15.53 -11.51
CA ALA A 74 -1.38 -14.56 -11.48
C ALA A 74 -1.65 -13.96 -12.86
N LEU A 75 -0.60 -13.61 -13.62
CA LEU A 75 -0.74 -13.10 -14.99
C LEU A 75 -1.44 -14.10 -15.91
N LEU A 76 -1.04 -15.38 -15.88
CA LEU A 76 -1.68 -16.44 -16.66
C LEU A 76 -3.18 -16.61 -16.33
N GLU A 77 -3.54 -16.44 -15.06
CA GLU A 77 -4.95 -16.47 -14.65
C GLU A 77 -5.71 -15.21 -15.09
N ILE A 78 -5.08 -14.04 -15.11
CA ILE A 78 -5.66 -12.80 -15.66
C ILE A 78 -5.90 -12.96 -17.16
N GLU A 79 -4.92 -13.47 -17.91
CA GLU A 79 -5.04 -13.77 -19.34
C GLU A 79 -6.21 -14.71 -19.61
N LYS A 80 -6.33 -15.80 -18.84
CA LYS A 80 -7.48 -16.71 -18.93
C LYS A 80 -8.81 -16.01 -18.67
N LYS A 81 -8.90 -15.15 -17.64
CA LYS A 81 -10.15 -14.46 -17.28
C LYS A 81 -10.60 -13.50 -18.39
N ILE A 82 -9.68 -12.70 -18.92
CA ILE A 82 -9.95 -11.74 -20.00
C ILE A 82 -10.16 -12.46 -21.35
N GLY A 83 -9.41 -13.54 -21.59
CA GLY A 83 -9.53 -14.38 -22.78
C GLY A 83 -10.85 -15.17 -22.85
N ARG A 84 -11.45 -15.49 -21.70
CA ARG A 84 -12.72 -16.26 -21.64
C ARG A 84 -13.97 -15.43 -21.89
N THR A 85 -13.87 -14.10 -22.06
CA THR A 85 -15.05 -13.24 -22.00
C THR A 85 -15.95 -13.28 -23.25
N ARG A 86 -15.67 -14.13 -24.26
CA ARG A 86 -16.63 -14.57 -25.31
C ARG A 86 -15.96 -15.58 -26.26
N THR A 87 -16.17 -16.88 -26.06
CA THR A 87 -16.33 -17.87 -27.14
C THR A 87 -16.60 -19.26 -26.58
N SER A 88 -17.79 -19.77 -26.88
CA SER A 88 -18.20 -21.15 -26.68
C SER A 88 -17.73 -22.05 -27.84
N GLU A 89 -16.46 -21.98 -28.25
CA GLU A 89 -15.95 -22.82 -29.35
C GLU A 89 -14.53 -23.34 -29.09
N VAL A 90 -14.34 -24.62 -29.40
CA VAL A 90 -13.14 -25.42 -29.17
C VAL A 90 -12.15 -25.18 -30.32
N GLY A 91 -11.02 -24.52 -30.05
CA GLY A 91 -9.92 -24.36 -31.02
C GLY A 91 -8.85 -23.36 -30.57
N TYR A 92 -7.68 -23.39 -31.22
CA TYR A 92 -6.60 -22.41 -31.03
C TYR A 92 -7.11 -21.02 -31.43
N GLN A 93 -7.35 -20.14 -30.45
CA GLN A 93 -7.78 -18.76 -30.70
C GLN A 93 -6.63 -17.77 -30.42
N PRO A 94 -6.54 -16.65 -31.17
CA PRO A 94 -5.56 -15.62 -30.90
C PRO A 94 -5.81 -15.01 -29.51
N ARG A 95 -4.73 -14.63 -28.82
CA ARG A 95 -4.80 -14.15 -27.43
C ARG A 95 -5.42 -12.75 -27.39
N ILE A 96 -6.54 -12.60 -26.68
CA ILE A 96 -7.21 -11.30 -26.46
C ILE A 96 -6.29 -10.33 -25.69
N ILE A 97 -5.46 -10.85 -24.79
CA ILE A 97 -4.45 -10.12 -24.02
C ILE A 97 -3.23 -11.04 -23.80
N ASP A 98 -2.04 -10.46 -23.86
CA ASP A 98 -0.76 -11.12 -23.59
C ASP A 98 -0.01 -10.28 -22.53
N LEU A 99 0.46 -10.94 -21.47
CA LEU A 99 1.05 -10.32 -20.28
C LEU A 99 2.41 -10.95 -19.95
N ASP A 100 3.49 -10.20 -20.17
CA ASP A 100 4.86 -10.69 -19.98
C ASP A 100 5.59 -9.96 -18.86
N ILE A 101 6.31 -10.70 -18.00
CA ILE A 101 7.24 -10.12 -17.04
C ILE A 101 8.54 -9.77 -17.76
N LEU A 102 8.90 -8.48 -17.78
CA LEU A 102 10.12 -7.98 -18.42
C LEU A 102 11.33 -8.01 -17.47
N PHE A 103 11.13 -7.52 -16.25
CA PHE A 103 12.14 -7.39 -15.20
C PHE A 103 11.48 -7.66 -13.85
N TYR A 104 12.26 -8.17 -12.90
CA TYR A 104 11.87 -8.30 -11.50
C TYR A 104 13.07 -7.96 -10.63
N ASP A 105 13.00 -6.83 -9.94
CA ASP A 105 14.13 -6.15 -9.32
C ASP A 105 15.36 -6.18 -10.27
N GLU A 106 16.53 -6.53 -9.73
CA GLU A 106 17.78 -6.77 -10.48
C GLU A 106 18.05 -8.27 -10.68
N GLN A 107 17.03 -9.13 -10.56
CA GLN A 107 17.23 -10.58 -10.58
C GLN A 107 17.54 -11.12 -11.98
N ILE A 108 18.35 -12.18 -12.02
CA ILE A 108 18.51 -13.04 -13.18
C ILE A 108 17.87 -14.39 -12.86
N ILE A 109 16.82 -14.72 -13.60
CA ILE A 109 16.12 -16.00 -13.48
C ILE A 109 16.24 -16.71 -14.83
N ASP A 110 16.63 -17.98 -14.78
CA ASP A 110 16.72 -18.85 -15.94
C ASP A 110 16.16 -20.22 -15.56
N SER A 111 14.84 -20.36 -15.66
CA SER A 111 14.14 -21.62 -15.43
C SER A 111 13.35 -22.02 -16.68
N GLN A 112 12.87 -23.26 -16.71
CA GLN A 112 12.02 -23.75 -17.80
C GLN A 112 10.70 -22.98 -17.91
N THR A 113 10.22 -22.37 -16.82
CA THR A 113 8.93 -21.69 -16.77
C THR A 113 9.02 -20.17 -16.82
N LEU A 114 10.16 -19.59 -16.43
CA LEU A 114 10.33 -18.14 -16.33
C LEU A 114 11.78 -17.74 -16.60
N GLN A 115 11.96 -16.76 -17.48
CA GLN A 115 13.25 -16.15 -17.77
C GLN A 115 13.20 -14.64 -17.54
N ILE A 116 14.04 -14.14 -16.65
CA ILE A 116 14.14 -12.71 -16.29
C ILE A 116 15.61 -12.27 -16.35
N PRO A 117 15.93 -11.09 -16.92
CA PRO A 117 15.07 -10.28 -17.78
C PRO A 117 14.54 -11.04 -19.00
N HIS A 118 13.39 -10.61 -19.55
CA HIS A 118 12.72 -11.32 -20.64
C HIS A 118 13.66 -11.49 -21.86
N PRO A 119 13.81 -12.72 -22.39
CA PRO A 119 14.89 -13.07 -23.33
C PRO A 119 14.83 -12.37 -24.69
N GLN A 120 13.64 -11.91 -25.10
CA GLN A 120 13.42 -11.22 -26.38
C GLN A 120 13.20 -9.71 -26.23
N LEU A 121 13.31 -9.15 -25.02
CA LEU A 121 13.03 -7.74 -24.77
C LEU A 121 13.88 -6.81 -25.65
N GLN A 122 15.17 -7.11 -25.79
CA GLN A 122 16.13 -6.32 -26.58
C GLN A 122 15.79 -6.29 -28.09
N ASN A 123 15.00 -7.25 -28.57
CA ASN A 123 14.67 -7.40 -29.98
C ASN A 123 13.29 -6.80 -30.34
N ARG A 124 12.55 -6.25 -29.37
CA ARG A 124 11.15 -5.83 -29.53
C ARG A 124 10.98 -4.35 -29.23
N ARG A 125 10.87 -3.53 -30.28
CA ARG A 125 10.75 -2.07 -30.13
C ARG A 125 9.44 -1.69 -29.44
N PHE A 126 8.35 -2.41 -29.74
CA PHE A 126 7.04 -2.20 -29.13
C PHE A 126 6.99 -2.44 -27.61
N VAL A 127 8.01 -3.11 -27.04
CA VAL A 127 8.18 -3.27 -25.59
C VAL A 127 9.16 -2.23 -25.04
N LEU A 128 10.30 -2.05 -25.73
CA LEU A 128 11.36 -1.14 -25.27
C LEU A 128 10.94 0.33 -25.26
N GLN A 129 10.15 0.76 -26.25
CA GLN A 129 9.67 2.14 -26.33
C GLN A 129 8.79 2.51 -25.11
N PRO A 130 7.68 1.79 -24.81
CA PRO A 130 6.89 2.07 -23.61
C PRO A 130 7.64 1.88 -22.29
N LEU A 131 8.56 0.92 -22.21
CA LEU A 131 9.40 0.74 -21.03
C LEU A 131 10.29 1.97 -20.77
N THR A 132 10.98 2.44 -21.82
CA THR A 132 11.92 3.57 -21.72
C THR A 132 11.19 4.85 -21.32
N ASP A 133 9.95 5.06 -21.75
CA ASP A 133 9.14 6.21 -21.36
C ASP A 133 8.90 6.32 -19.84
N ILE A 134 8.83 5.19 -19.12
CA ILE A 134 8.55 5.18 -17.67
C ILE A 134 9.79 4.90 -16.81
N ALA A 135 10.79 4.24 -17.39
CA ALA A 135 12.03 3.82 -16.74
C ALA A 135 13.18 3.74 -17.77
N PRO A 136 13.77 4.88 -18.19
CA PRO A 136 14.85 4.92 -19.17
C PRO A 136 16.18 4.32 -18.66
N ASN A 137 16.33 4.25 -17.33
CA ASN A 137 17.55 3.81 -16.65
C ASN A 137 17.43 2.40 -16.05
N VAL A 138 16.36 1.65 -16.31
CA VAL A 138 16.26 0.27 -15.78
C VAL A 138 17.37 -0.58 -16.38
N PHE A 139 18.11 -1.29 -15.53
CA PHE A 139 19.34 -1.96 -15.92
C PHE A 139 19.08 -3.43 -16.28
N HIS A 140 19.50 -3.83 -17.47
CA HIS A 140 19.44 -5.22 -17.90
C HIS A 140 20.64 -6.01 -17.41
N ALA A 141 20.47 -6.78 -16.33
CA ALA A 141 21.55 -7.50 -15.66
C ALA A 141 22.39 -8.42 -16.57
N LYS A 142 21.78 -9.14 -17.53
CA LYS A 142 22.53 -10.00 -18.49
C LYS A 142 23.32 -9.20 -19.55
N LEU A 143 22.68 -8.21 -20.19
CA LEU A 143 23.27 -7.44 -21.30
C LEU A 143 24.12 -6.24 -20.83
N LYS A 144 24.03 -5.90 -19.54
CA LYS A 144 24.71 -4.77 -18.89
C LYS A 144 24.43 -3.42 -19.56
N LYS A 145 23.18 -3.19 -19.95
CA LYS A 145 22.72 -1.99 -20.65
C LYS A 145 21.43 -1.48 -20.04
N THR A 146 21.20 -0.17 -20.08
CA THR A 146 19.92 0.43 -19.70
C THR A 146 18.87 0.21 -20.79
N SER A 147 17.59 0.32 -20.45
CA SER A 147 16.48 0.27 -21.43
C SER A 147 16.65 1.30 -22.55
N GLU A 148 17.14 2.51 -22.25
CA GLU A 148 17.43 3.53 -23.26
C GLU A 148 18.49 3.06 -24.28
N ILE A 149 19.60 2.48 -23.80
CA ILE A 149 20.65 1.95 -24.70
C ILE A 149 20.11 0.76 -25.51
N LEU A 150 19.31 -0.10 -24.89
CA LEU A 150 18.69 -1.23 -25.59
C LEU A 150 17.73 -0.76 -26.69
N LEU A 151 16.94 0.29 -26.45
CA LEU A 151 16.04 0.88 -27.45
C LEU A 151 16.81 1.46 -28.64
N GLN A 152 17.94 2.14 -28.40
CA GLN A 152 18.80 2.67 -29.46
C GLN A 152 19.44 1.58 -30.32
N GLN A 153 19.71 0.41 -29.74
CA GLN A 153 20.36 -0.73 -30.40
C GLN A 153 19.36 -1.79 -30.90
N CYS A 154 18.06 -1.54 -30.76
CA CYS A 154 17.04 -2.50 -31.14
C CYS A 154 17.03 -2.70 -32.65
N SER A 155 17.08 -3.96 -33.09
CA SER A 155 17.05 -4.32 -34.52
C SER A 155 15.66 -4.20 -35.15
N ASP A 156 14.61 -4.09 -34.34
CA ASP A 156 13.23 -3.94 -34.80
C ASP A 156 12.97 -2.52 -35.30
N ILE A 157 12.68 -2.42 -36.60
CA ILE A 157 12.44 -1.17 -37.32
C ILE A 157 10.96 -0.80 -37.41
N ILE A 158 10.05 -1.66 -36.93
CA ILE A 158 8.62 -1.38 -36.99
C ILE A 158 8.32 -0.21 -36.03
N PRO A 159 7.74 0.88 -36.53
CA PRO A 159 7.44 2.02 -35.68
C PRO A 159 6.36 1.67 -34.66
N ALA A 160 6.55 2.16 -33.45
CA ALA A 160 5.54 2.14 -32.41
C ALA A 160 4.89 3.53 -32.36
N GLU A 161 3.64 3.65 -32.80
CA GLU A 161 2.91 4.92 -32.84
C GLU A 161 2.24 5.18 -31.49
N LYS A 162 2.53 6.32 -30.87
CA LYS A 162 1.94 6.70 -29.59
C LYS A 162 0.50 7.18 -29.77
N LEU A 163 -0.45 6.54 -29.09
CA LEU A 163 -1.85 6.93 -29.16
C LEU A 163 -2.17 8.08 -28.18
N PRO A 164 -3.09 9.01 -28.54
CA PRO A 164 -3.55 10.09 -27.67
C PRO A 164 -4.65 9.62 -26.70
N ARG A 165 -4.47 8.44 -26.09
CA ARG A 165 -5.37 7.86 -25.08
C ARG A 165 -4.56 7.22 -23.97
N TRP A 166 -5.05 7.30 -22.74
CA TRP A 166 -4.30 6.88 -21.54
C TRP A 166 -5.08 5.85 -20.73
N LEU A 167 -4.38 4.79 -20.34
CA LEU A 167 -4.87 3.83 -19.35
C LEU A 167 -4.98 4.53 -17.98
N LYS A 168 -6.07 4.26 -17.27
CA LYS A 168 -6.32 4.81 -15.94
C LYS A 168 -5.70 3.90 -14.87
N ASN A 169 -4.99 4.52 -13.93
CA ASN A 169 -4.53 3.84 -12.72
C ASN A 169 -5.70 3.67 -11.75
N PRO A 170 -6.12 2.43 -11.40
CA PRO A 170 -7.22 2.20 -10.46
C PRO A 170 -6.98 2.80 -9.07
N LEU A 171 -5.73 3.07 -8.69
CA LEU A 171 -5.40 3.73 -7.43
C LEU A 171 -6.05 5.13 -7.31
N SER A 172 -6.29 5.80 -8.44
CA SER A 172 -6.96 7.12 -8.48
C SER A 172 -8.43 7.09 -8.04
N GLU A 173 -9.05 5.90 -7.95
CA GLU A 173 -10.42 5.74 -7.44
C GLU A 173 -10.49 5.94 -5.92
N TYR A 174 -9.34 5.90 -5.23
CA TYR A 174 -9.20 6.05 -3.79
C TYR A 174 -8.71 7.47 -3.47
N ASN A 175 -9.64 8.38 -3.19
CA ASN A 175 -9.34 9.81 -3.03
C ASN A 175 -8.77 10.16 -1.64
N LEU A 176 -7.74 9.43 -1.19
CA LEU A 176 -7.07 9.68 0.10
C LEU A 176 -6.28 11.00 0.10
N ALA A 177 -5.74 11.38 -1.05
CA ALA A 177 -5.01 12.63 -1.24
C ALA A 177 -5.90 13.89 -1.07
N ALA A 178 -7.23 13.73 -0.95
CA ALA A 178 -8.11 14.82 -0.53
C ALA A 178 -7.90 15.25 0.92
N PHE A 179 -7.18 14.46 1.73
CA PHE A 179 -6.85 14.76 3.12
C PHE A 179 -5.36 15.04 3.25
N ASN A 180 -4.97 16.20 3.77
CA ASN A 180 -3.55 16.52 3.98
C ASN A 180 -2.93 15.73 5.14
N PHE A 181 -3.76 15.24 6.06
CA PHE A 181 -3.33 14.47 7.22
C PHE A 181 -4.41 13.47 7.64
N ILE A 182 -4.03 12.19 7.60
CA ILE A 182 -4.84 11.04 8.03
C ILE A 182 -4.16 10.39 9.24
N ALA A 183 -4.91 10.16 10.31
CA ALA A 183 -4.46 9.38 11.46
C ALA A 183 -5.21 8.06 11.57
N ILE A 184 -4.47 6.97 11.74
CA ILE A 184 -5.00 5.64 11.92
C ILE A 184 -4.95 5.30 13.41
N GLU A 185 -6.12 5.18 14.02
CA GLU A 185 -6.32 4.91 15.43
C GLU A 185 -6.90 3.53 15.67
N GLY A 186 -6.77 3.04 16.90
CA GLY A 186 -7.20 1.68 17.24
C GLY A 186 -6.44 1.06 18.40
N ASN A 187 -6.99 -0.03 18.89
CA ASN A 187 -6.46 -0.73 20.07
C ASN A 187 -5.07 -1.35 19.81
N ILE A 188 -4.41 -1.80 20.89
CA ILE A 188 -3.13 -2.50 20.81
C ILE A 188 -3.32 -3.80 20.03
N GLY A 189 -2.54 -4.02 18.97
CA GLY A 189 -2.70 -5.20 18.10
C GLY A 189 -3.71 -5.04 16.96
N ALA A 190 -4.30 -3.87 16.75
CA ALA A 190 -5.30 -3.63 15.69
C ALA A 190 -4.72 -3.49 14.25
N GLY A 191 -3.39 -3.53 14.06
CA GLY A 191 -2.80 -3.42 12.71
C GLY A 191 -2.64 -2.00 12.16
N LYS A 192 -2.67 -0.97 13.01
CA LYS A 192 -2.49 0.45 12.63
C LYS A 192 -1.25 0.71 11.78
N THR A 193 -0.08 0.32 12.29
CA THR A 193 1.22 0.47 11.61
C THR A 193 1.21 -0.23 10.25
N THR A 194 0.58 -1.41 10.15
CA THR A 194 0.45 -2.13 8.88
C THR A 194 -0.34 -1.34 7.86
N LEU A 195 -1.50 -0.80 8.24
CA LEU A 195 -2.34 -0.03 7.33
C LEU A 195 -1.66 1.29 6.92
N ALA A 196 -1.04 2.00 7.87
CA ALA A 196 -0.33 3.25 7.61
C ALA A 196 0.82 3.03 6.62
N SER A 197 1.64 1.99 6.83
CA SER A 197 2.75 1.66 5.93
C SER A 197 2.27 1.28 4.52
N LYS A 198 1.18 0.51 4.39
CA LYS A 198 0.62 0.15 3.07
C LYS A 198 0.10 1.39 2.33
N ILE A 199 -0.63 2.27 3.01
CA ILE A 199 -1.11 3.53 2.43
C ILE A 199 0.07 4.41 2.02
N ALA A 200 1.10 4.55 2.86
CA ALA A 200 2.29 5.34 2.53
C ALA A 200 3.02 4.81 1.30
N ALA A 201 3.16 3.50 1.17
CA ALA A 201 3.80 2.87 0.02
C ALA A 201 3.00 3.03 -1.28
N ASP A 202 1.68 2.85 -1.23
CA ASP A 202 0.82 2.92 -2.41
C ASP A 202 0.60 4.35 -2.90
N PHE A 203 0.40 5.31 -1.99
CA PHE A 203 0.00 6.69 -2.31
C PHE A 203 1.15 7.70 -2.19
N ASN A 204 2.40 7.24 -2.07
CA ASN A 204 3.56 8.12 -1.85
C ASN A 204 3.37 9.10 -0.66
N ALA A 205 2.67 8.68 0.39
CA ALA A 205 2.42 9.52 1.55
C ALA A 205 3.64 9.56 2.50
N LYS A 206 3.76 10.62 3.28
CA LYS A 206 4.71 10.70 4.39
C LYS A 206 4.21 9.83 5.54
N LEU A 207 4.96 8.79 5.88
CA LEU A 207 4.65 7.89 6.99
C LEU A 207 5.18 8.48 8.31
N VAL A 208 4.31 8.60 9.31
CA VAL A 208 4.70 8.96 10.69
C VAL A 208 4.33 7.82 11.61
N LEU A 209 5.33 7.21 12.25
CA LEU A 209 5.15 6.07 13.14
C LEU A 209 5.34 6.46 14.61
N GLU A 210 4.53 5.89 15.49
CA GLU A 210 4.67 6.05 16.93
C GLU A 210 5.99 5.46 17.44
N ARG A 211 6.72 6.26 18.23
CA ARG A 211 7.95 5.85 18.91
C ARG A 211 7.60 5.34 20.32
N PHE A 212 7.50 4.01 20.51
CA PHE A 212 7.25 3.41 21.83
C PHE A 212 8.31 2.39 22.28
N ALA A 213 9.21 1.95 21.39
CA ALA A 213 10.10 0.83 21.65
C ALA A 213 11.17 1.13 22.72
N ASP A 214 11.63 2.38 22.80
CA ASP A 214 12.73 2.79 23.67
C ASP A 214 12.27 3.32 25.04
N ASN A 215 10.98 3.19 25.36
CA ASN A 215 10.42 3.74 26.60
C ASN A 215 10.79 2.87 27.83
N PRO A 216 11.60 3.38 28.79
CA PRO A 216 12.07 2.60 29.93
C PRO A 216 10.99 2.29 30.97
N PHE A 217 9.84 2.97 30.91
CA PHE A 217 8.71 2.75 31.81
C PHE A 217 7.72 1.73 31.26
N LEU A 218 7.71 1.47 29.95
CA LEU A 218 6.70 0.62 29.32
C LEU A 218 6.75 -0.83 29.84
N PRO A 219 7.92 -1.50 29.96
CA PRO A 219 7.98 -2.82 30.59
C PRO A 219 7.52 -2.79 32.05
N LYS A 220 7.97 -1.79 32.82
CA LYS A 220 7.64 -1.63 34.25
C LYS A 220 6.16 -1.37 34.49
N PHE A 221 5.48 -0.68 33.57
CA PHE A 221 4.04 -0.46 33.61
C PHE A 221 3.26 -1.78 33.51
N TYR A 222 3.71 -2.73 32.69
CA TYR A 222 3.05 -4.02 32.61
C TYR A 222 3.31 -4.92 33.83
N GLU A 223 4.33 -4.62 34.63
CA GLU A 223 4.60 -5.26 35.93
C GLU A 223 3.80 -4.61 37.07
N ASP A 224 3.76 -3.28 37.14
CA ASP A 224 3.03 -2.51 38.16
C ASP A 224 2.42 -1.23 37.55
N LYS A 225 1.17 -1.36 37.08
CA LYS A 225 0.44 -0.25 36.46
C LYS A 225 0.27 0.92 37.41
N SER A 226 -0.03 0.66 38.67
CA SER A 226 -0.35 1.70 39.66
C SER A 226 0.81 2.66 39.90
N ARG A 227 2.03 2.14 39.91
CA ARG A 227 3.24 2.91 40.17
C ARG A 227 3.80 3.59 38.93
N PHE A 228 3.67 2.96 37.76
CA PHE A 228 4.37 3.39 36.54
C PHE A 228 3.47 4.02 35.48
N ALA A 229 2.13 4.05 35.65
CA ALA A 229 1.21 4.67 34.69
C ALA A 229 1.55 6.16 34.48
N PHE A 230 1.64 6.96 35.55
CA PHE A 230 1.89 8.39 35.39
C PHE A 230 3.24 8.73 34.73
N PRO A 231 4.39 8.15 35.16
CA PRO A 231 5.66 8.34 34.46
C PRO A 231 5.63 7.89 32.98
N LEU A 232 4.96 6.78 32.67
CA LEU A 232 4.82 6.28 31.31
C LEU A 232 4.03 7.26 30.43
N GLU A 233 2.86 7.69 30.87
CA GLU A 233 2.00 8.60 30.10
C GLU A 233 2.68 9.96 29.88
N MET A 234 3.43 10.45 30.88
CA MET A 234 4.24 11.67 30.76
C MET A 234 5.39 11.52 29.77
N SER A 235 6.07 10.36 29.74
CA SER A 235 7.09 10.07 28.74
C SER A 235 6.49 10.07 27.33
N PHE A 236 5.36 9.37 27.11
CA PHE A 236 4.68 9.41 25.82
C PHE A 236 4.23 10.81 25.43
N LEU A 237 3.77 11.61 26.40
CA LEU A 237 3.40 13.01 26.15
C LEU A 237 4.58 13.82 25.63
N ALA A 238 5.76 13.69 26.24
CA ALA A 238 6.96 14.41 25.81
C ALA A 238 7.46 13.92 24.44
N ASP A 239 7.55 12.60 24.25
CA ASP A 239 8.06 11.99 23.01
C ASP A 239 7.20 12.37 21.80
N ARG A 240 5.86 12.33 21.96
CA ARG A 240 4.93 12.72 20.88
C ARG A 240 5.00 14.21 20.57
N TYR A 241 5.24 15.07 21.56
CA TYR A 241 5.38 16.51 21.34
C TYR A 241 6.62 16.82 20.50
N GLN A 242 7.74 16.22 20.87
CA GLN A 242 8.97 16.34 20.11
C GLN A 242 8.78 15.80 18.68
N GLN A 243 8.15 14.63 18.55
CA GLN A 243 7.88 14.04 17.25
C GLN A 243 6.98 14.92 16.37
N VAL A 244 5.92 15.51 16.90
CA VAL A 244 5.05 16.41 16.13
C VAL A 244 5.81 17.66 15.68
N HIS A 245 6.65 18.22 16.54
CA HIS A 245 7.47 19.37 16.18
C HIS A 245 8.46 19.05 15.05
N ASP A 246 9.13 17.90 15.14
CA ASP A 246 10.15 17.46 14.17
C ASP A 246 9.51 16.98 12.85
N ASP A 247 8.50 16.12 12.92
CA ASP A 247 7.97 15.37 11.78
C ASP A 247 6.80 16.08 11.08
N LEU A 248 6.03 16.94 11.75
CA LEU A 248 4.88 17.65 11.14
C LEU A 248 5.18 19.11 10.76
N GLY A 249 6.29 19.69 11.27
CA GLY A 249 6.71 21.07 10.98
C GLY A 249 7.30 21.28 9.58
N GLN A 250 7.85 20.22 8.97
CA GLN A 250 8.36 20.23 7.60
C GLN A 250 7.49 19.34 6.72
N LEU A 251 6.55 19.95 5.99
CA LEU A 251 5.92 19.29 4.85
C LEU A 251 7.02 19.09 3.80
N ASP A 252 7.34 17.83 3.56
CA ASP A 252 8.24 17.42 2.50
C ASP A 252 7.60 17.81 1.16
N LEU A 253 8.31 18.60 0.34
CA LEU A 253 7.82 19.14 -0.94
C LEU A 253 7.41 18.02 -1.92
N PHE A 254 7.83 16.78 -1.67
CA PHE A 254 7.65 15.63 -2.56
C PHE A 254 6.58 14.62 -2.11
N LYS A 255 5.84 14.90 -1.03
CA LYS A 255 4.84 14.00 -0.46
C LYS A 255 3.43 14.55 -0.61
N ASP A 256 2.51 13.70 -1.03
CA ASP A 256 1.13 14.13 -1.36
C ASP A 256 0.33 14.46 -0.09
N PHE A 257 0.49 13.67 0.97
CA PHE A 257 -0.15 13.89 2.28
C PHE A 257 0.58 13.12 3.39
N ILE A 258 0.15 13.31 4.64
CA ILE A 258 0.68 12.61 5.82
C ILE A 258 -0.27 11.49 6.23
N VAL A 259 0.27 10.30 6.47
CA VAL A 259 -0.43 9.20 7.14
C VAL A 259 0.34 8.80 8.40
N ALA A 260 -0.35 8.83 9.55
CA ALA A 260 0.22 8.43 10.83
C ALA A 260 -0.48 7.20 11.40
N ASP A 261 0.26 6.35 12.11
CA ASP A 261 -0.31 5.19 12.82
C ASP A 261 -0.79 5.51 14.24
N TYR A 262 -0.83 6.79 14.58
CA TYR A 262 -1.40 7.37 15.79
C TYR A 262 -1.71 8.85 15.58
N ASP A 263 -2.57 9.39 16.44
CA ASP A 263 -2.77 10.80 16.70
C ASP A 263 -2.50 11.10 18.17
N ILE A 264 -2.23 12.37 18.45
CA ILE A 264 -1.85 12.83 19.76
C ILE A 264 -2.93 12.63 20.82
N TYR A 265 -4.21 12.66 20.43
CA TYR A 265 -5.32 12.42 21.34
C TYR A 265 -5.31 11.02 21.95
N LYS A 266 -4.59 10.06 21.37
CA LYS A 266 -4.30 8.77 21.99
C LYS A 266 -3.77 8.92 23.42
N SER A 267 -2.95 9.95 23.70
CA SER A 267 -2.48 10.28 25.06
C SER A 267 -3.63 10.44 26.04
N LEU A 268 -4.66 11.22 25.68
CA LEU A 268 -5.82 11.42 26.55
C LEU A 268 -6.64 10.15 26.73
N ILE A 269 -6.78 9.35 25.68
CA ILE A 269 -7.54 8.10 25.72
C ILE A 269 -6.89 7.08 26.67
N PHE A 270 -5.57 6.87 26.54
CA PHE A 270 -4.84 5.91 27.37
C PHE A 270 -4.76 6.40 28.82
N SER A 271 -4.34 7.65 29.03
CA SER A 271 -4.25 8.26 30.36
C SER A 271 -5.59 8.24 31.12
N LYS A 272 -6.74 8.37 30.44
CA LYS A 272 -8.06 8.27 31.09
C LYS A 272 -8.36 6.89 31.67
N VAL A 273 -7.78 5.84 31.08
CA VAL A 273 -7.94 4.44 31.50
C VAL A 273 -6.90 4.05 32.55
N THR A 274 -5.69 4.60 32.45
CA THR A 274 -4.54 4.17 33.26
C THR A 274 -4.33 5.00 34.53
N LEU A 275 -4.67 6.30 34.52
CA LEU A 275 -4.39 7.22 35.61
C LEU A 275 -5.56 7.33 36.61
N GLN A 276 -5.23 7.63 37.85
CA GLN A 276 -6.23 8.03 38.85
C GLN A 276 -6.82 9.40 38.50
N GLU A 277 -7.97 9.73 39.10
CA GLU A 277 -8.73 10.93 38.70
C GLU A 277 -7.91 12.23 38.83
N GLU A 278 -7.18 12.41 39.93
CA GLU A 278 -6.37 13.61 40.17
C GLU A 278 -5.15 13.68 39.24
N GLU A 279 -4.49 12.54 38.99
CA GLU A 279 -3.39 12.43 38.02
C GLU A 279 -3.87 12.73 36.60
N TYR A 280 -5.03 12.22 36.20
CA TYR A 280 -5.64 12.47 34.90
C TYR A 280 -6.00 13.95 34.71
N LYS A 281 -6.53 14.62 35.74
CA LYS A 281 -6.82 16.07 35.69
C LYS A 281 -5.54 16.87 35.43
N LEU A 282 -4.45 16.55 36.11
CA LEU A 282 -3.15 17.19 35.89
C LEU A 282 -2.62 16.90 34.48
N TYR A 283 -2.62 15.62 34.08
CA TYR A 283 -2.16 15.18 32.76
C TYR A 283 -2.91 15.90 31.63
N ARG A 284 -4.24 15.96 31.72
CA ARG A 284 -5.08 16.63 30.73
C ARG A 284 -4.75 18.11 30.62
N ARG A 285 -4.50 18.80 31.75
CA ARG A 285 -4.10 20.22 31.74
C ARG A 285 -2.76 20.41 31.01
N LEU A 286 -1.78 19.54 31.25
CA LEU A 286 -0.49 19.58 30.56
C LEU A 286 -0.64 19.31 29.06
N PHE A 287 -1.43 18.30 28.70
CA PHE A 287 -1.74 17.99 27.30
C PHE A 287 -2.36 19.19 26.57
N GLU A 288 -3.36 19.84 27.16
CA GLU A 288 -4.04 21.00 26.56
C GLU A 288 -3.08 22.20 26.36
N LEU A 289 -2.10 22.38 27.26
CA LEU A 289 -1.07 23.41 27.13
C LEU A 289 -0.06 23.09 26.02
N MET A 290 0.39 21.85 25.92
CA MET A 290 1.40 21.43 24.95
C MET A 290 0.87 21.36 23.51
N TYR A 291 -0.42 21.06 23.34
CA TYR A 291 -1.00 20.72 22.03
C TYR A 291 -2.09 21.65 21.54
N LYS A 292 -2.10 22.89 22.04
CA LYS A 292 -3.06 23.91 21.61
C LYS A 292 -2.91 24.21 20.11
N ASP A 293 -1.68 24.28 19.61
CA ASP A 293 -1.35 24.79 18.27
C ASP A 293 -0.79 23.71 17.32
N THR A 294 -1.02 22.43 17.61
CA THR A 294 -0.58 21.33 16.74
C THR A 294 -1.53 21.09 15.58
N LYS A 295 -0.96 20.71 14.43
CA LYS A 295 -1.72 20.26 13.26
C LYS A 295 -2.59 19.06 13.64
N ARG A 296 -3.85 19.07 13.21
CA ARG A 296 -4.81 18.00 13.48
C ARG A 296 -5.10 17.19 12.22
N PRO A 297 -5.37 15.87 12.36
CA PRO A 297 -5.87 15.06 11.25
C PRO A 297 -7.18 15.63 10.69
N GLU A 298 -7.27 15.65 9.36
CA GLU A 298 -8.52 15.96 8.65
C GLU A 298 -9.43 14.73 8.58
N LEU A 299 -8.85 13.53 8.76
CA LEU A 299 -9.54 12.25 8.83
C LEU A 299 -8.91 11.35 9.90
N TYR A 300 -9.77 10.79 10.75
CA TYR A 300 -9.43 9.70 11.65
C TYR A 300 -9.99 8.39 11.11
N ILE A 301 -9.15 7.35 11.03
CA ILE A 301 -9.54 5.99 10.70
C ILE A 301 -9.40 5.14 11.95
N PHE A 302 -10.53 4.77 12.57
CA PHE A 302 -10.52 3.92 13.74
C PHE A 302 -10.69 2.45 13.33
N LEU A 303 -9.64 1.67 13.52
CA LEU A 303 -9.64 0.22 13.31
C LEU A 303 -10.25 -0.48 14.51
N PHE A 304 -11.47 -0.98 14.34
CA PHE A 304 -12.16 -1.81 15.30
C PHE A 304 -11.81 -3.28 15.06
N GLN A 305 -11.52 -4.00 16.15
CA GLN A 305 -11.27 -5.43 16.14
C GLN A 305 -11.79 -6.03 17.44
N SER A 306 -12.20 -7.31 17.42
CA SER A 306 -12.56 -8.04 18.63
C SER A 306 -11.38 -8.24 19.58
N THR A 307 -11.66 -8.29 20.88
CA THR A 307 -10.64 -8.48 21.93
C THR A 307 -9.84 -9.77 21.72
N GLU A 308 -10.48 -10.84 21.28
CA GLU A 308 -9.84 -12.12 21.00
C GLU A 308 -8.76 -11.98 19.91
N LYS A 309 -9.12 -11.31 18.79
CA LYS A 309 -8.20 -11.08 17.67
C LYS A 309 -7.06 -10.14 18.05
N LEU A 310 -7.31 -9.13 18.88
CA LEU A 310 -6.25 -8.26 19.41
C LEU A 310 -5.22 -9.07 20.22
N LEU A 311 -5.68 -9.96 21.10
CA LEU A 311 -4.80 -10.83 21.89
C LEU A 311 -4.01 -11.80 21.01
N GLU A 312 -4.63 -12.40 19.99
CA GLU A 312 -3.93 -13.23 19.00
C GLU A 312 -2.79 -12.46 18.31
N ASN A 313 -3.06 -11.23 17.87
CA ASN A 313 -2.08 -10.38 17.21
C ASN A 313 -0.93 -9.96 18.15
N ILE A 314 -1.24 -9.64 19.41
CA ILE A 314 -0.24 -9.30 20.43
C ILE A 314 0.68 -10.50 20.70
N LYS A 315 0.10 -11.70 20.83
CA LYS A 315 0.87 -12.94 20.99
C LYS A 315 1.77 -13.20 19.78
N LYS A 316 1.22 -13.12 18.57
CA LYS A 316 1.98 -13.30 17.31
C LYS A 316 3.13 -12.30 17.17
N ARG A 317 2.94 -11.05 17.65
CA ARG A 317 3.98 -10.01 17.63
C ARG A 317 5.13 -10.27 18.61
N GLY A 318 4.92 -11.07 19.65
CA GLY A 318 6.00 -11.63 20.48
C GLY A 318 6.77 -10.65 21.36
N ARG A 319 6.26 -9.43 21.63
CA ARG A 319 6.88 -8.52 22.58
C ARG A 319 6.70 -9.04 24.00
N ILE A 320 7.81 -9.28 24.70
CA ILE A 320 7.84 -9.94 26.02
C ILE A 320 6.93 -9.21 27.02
N TYR A 321 7.01 -7.88 27.09
CA TYR A 321 6.25 -7.06 28.03
C TYR A 321 4.75 -6.95 27.72
N GLU A 322 4.29 -7.30 26.51
CA GLU A 322 2.87 -7.24 26.14
C GLU A 322 2.13 -8.57 26.40
N GLN A 323 2.85 -9.66 26.71
CA GLN A 323 2.25 -10.99 26.83
C GLN A 323 1.30 -11.12 28.04
N SER A 324 1.41 -10.23 29.03
CA SER A 324 0.55 -10.18 30.22
C SER A 324 -0.68 -9.28 30.05
N ILE A 325 -0.90 -8.69 28.86
CA ILE A 325 -2.07 -7.84 28.61
C ILE A 325 -3.37 -8.63 28.80
N SER A 326 -4.24 -8.14 29.67
CA SER A 326 -5.56 -8.73 29.92
C SER A 326 -6.61 -8.28 28.91
N ALA A 327 -7.61 -9.15 28.66
CA ALA A 327 -8.76 -8.84 27.84
C ALA A 327 -9.52 -7.60 28.35
N GLN A 328 -9.74 -7.53 29.68
CA GLN A 328 -10.45 -6.42 30.33
C GLN A 328 -9.75 -5.08 30.12
N TYR A 329 -8.41 -5.08 30.07
CA TYR A 329 -7.66 -3.87 29.78
C TYR A 329 -7.88 -3.39 28.34
N LEU A 330 -7.85 -4.31 27.37
CA LEU A 330 -8.15 -3.99 25.97
C LEU A 330 -9.59 -3.49 25.80
N GLU A 331 -10.57 -4.11 26.47
CA GLU A 331 -11.97 -3.68 26.47
C GLU A 331 -12.13 -2.27 27.05
N SER A 332 -11.40 -1.94 28.11
CA SER A 332 -11.43 -0.60 28.73
C SER A 332 -10.88 0.46 27.77
N ILE A 333 -9.78 0.17 27.07
CA ILE A 333 -9.22 1.04 26.03
C ILE A 333 -10.19 1.18 24.86
N GLN A 334 -10.82 0.09 24.41
CA GLN A 334 -11.81 0.11 23.33
C GLN A 334 -13.00 1.01 23.67
N LYS A 335 -13.52 0.90 24.89
CA LYS A 335 -14.58 1.76 25.39
C LYS A 335 -14.14 3.24 25.39
N ALA A 336 -12.94 3.53 25.88
CA ALA A 336 -12.41 4.89 25.90
C ALA A 336 -12.29 5.50 24.49
N TYR A 337 -11.86 4.72 23.49
CA TYR A 337 -11.87 5.16 22.08
C TYR A 337 -13.29 5.46 21.58
N LEU A 338 -14.25 4.57 21.83
CA LEU A 338 -15.64 4.78 21.40
C LEU A 338 -16.26 6.01 22.05
N ASP A 339 -15.98 6.25 23.34
CA ASP A 339 -16.44 7.43 24.06
C ASP A 339 -15.78 8.72 23.50
N PHE A 340 -14.49 8.67 23.16
CA PHE A 340 -13.80 9.77 22.47
C PHE A 340 -14.43 10.06 21.11
N ILE A 341 -14.70 9.03 20.30
CA ILE A 341 -15.32 9.19 18.98
C ILE A 341 -16.72 9.81 19.10
N LYS A 342 -17.53 9.38 20.08
CA LYS A 342 -18.87 9.94 20.33
C LYS A 342 -18.82 11.42 20.73
N THR A 343 -17.84 11.80 21.54
CA THR A 343 -17.70 13.17 22.06
C THR A 343 -17.07 14.13 21.04
N ASN A 344 -16.29 13.61 20.09
CA ASN A 344 -15.60 14.39 19.07
C ASN A 344 -16.30 14.40 17.70
N SER A 345 -17.62 14.61 17.69
CA SER A 345 -18.47 14.57 16.48
C SER A 345 -18.12 15.60 15.38
N LYS A 346 -17.28 16.59 15.70
CA LYS A 346 -16.80 17.59 14.72
C LYS A 346 -15.70 17.05 13.80
N ASN A 347 -14.99 16.00 14.21
CA ASN A 347 -13.93 15.39 13.41
C ASN A 347 -14.54 14.42 12.39
N LYS A 348 -13.95 14.32 11.20
CA LYS A 348 -14.29 13.24 10.27
C LYS A 348 -13.67 11.95 10.80
N ILE A 349 -14.51 11.02 11.26
CA ILE A 349 -14.07 9.74 11.82
C ILE A 349 -14.72 8.61 11.02
N LYS A 350 -13.92 7.67 10.53
CA LYS A 350 -14.36 6.44 9.88
C LYS A 350 -14.02 5.26 10.78
N ILE A 351 -15.05 4.54 11.24
CA ILE A 351 -14.87 3.30 12.00
C ILE A 351 -14.89 2.16 10.99
N ILE A 352 -13.83 1.34 10.99
CA ILE A 352 -13.69 0.20 10.09
C ILE A 352 -13.51 -1.05 10.93
N ASP A 353 -14.46 -1.97 10.83
CA ASP A 353 -14.35 -3.29 11.45
C ASP A 353 -13.48 -4.21 10.58
N ILE A 354 -12.35 -4.62 11.16
CA ILE A 354 -11.38 -5.49 10.52
C ILE A 354 -11.33 -6.89 11.16
N THR A 355 -12.25 -7.22 12.07
CA THR A 355 -12.23 -8.46 12.88
C THR A 355 -12.05 -9.73 12.04
N ASN A 356 -12.67 -9.76 10.86
CA ASN A 356 -12.65 -10.90 9.93
C ASN A 356 -11.85 -10.60 8.66
N LYS A 357 -10.88 -9.67 8.72
CA LYS A 357 -10.07 -9.24 7.59
C LYS A 357 -8.58 -9.42 7.88
N ASP A 358 -7.90 -10.19 7.05
CA ASP A 358 -6.44 -10.26 6.96
C ASP A 358 -5.93 -9.39 5.81
N PHE A 359 -6.02 -8.06 5.96
CA PHE A 359 -5.54 -7.11 4.96
C PHE A 359 -4.00 -7.05 4.84
N LEU A 360 -3.28 -7.76 5.73
CA LEU A 360 -1.83 -7.90 5.62
C LEU A 360 -1.49 -8.77 4.41
N GLU A 361 -2.07 -9.98 4.35
CA GLU A 361 -1.82 -10.98 3.30
C GLU A 361 -2.85 -10.93 2.16
N ASN A 362 -4.08 -10.45 2.41
CA ASN A 362 -5.14 -10.36 1.42
C ASN A 362 -5.28 -8.94 0.85
N ARG A 363 -4.75 -8.73 -0.36
CA ARG A 363 -4.83 -7.44 -1.06
C ARG A 363 -6.27 -6.99 -1.32
N LYS A 364 -7.21 -7.91 -1.57
CA LYS A 364 -8.62 -7.54 -1.86
C LYS A 364 -9.32 -6.94 -0.64
N GLU A 365 -9.04 -7.48 0.53
CA GLU A 365 -9.57 -6.95 1.79
C GLU A 365 -8.92 -5.60 2.14
N TYR A 366 -7.64 -5.44 1.86
CA TYR A 366 -6.99 -4.13 1.94
C TYR A 366 -7.65 -3.10 1.01
N LEU A 367 -7.92 -3.46 -0.25
CA LEU A 367 -8.63 -2.58 -1.18
C LEU A 367 -10.07 -2.29 -0.73
N GLU A 368 -10.76 -3.22 -0.07
CA GLU A 368 -12.07 -2.98 0.54
C GLU A 368 -11.97 -1.92 1.65
N ILE A 369 -10.97 -2.02 2.53
CA ILE A 369 -10.70 -1.00 3.56
C ILE A 369 -10.48 0.37 2.91
N LEU A 370 -9.65 0.46 1.86
CA LEU A 370 -9.44 1.72 1.15
C LEU A 370 -10.74 2.28 0.54
N ARG A 371 -11.63 1.42 0.02
CA ARG A 371 -12.95 1.85 -0.49
C ARG A 371 -13.80 2.43 0.64
N GLN A 372 -13.84 1.79 1.81
CA GLN A 372 -14.59 2.30 2.96
C GLN A 372 -14.04 3.65 3.46
N ILE A 373 -12.73 3.85 3.41
CA ILE A 373 -12.09 5.13 3.75
C ILE A 373 -12.49 6.21 2.74
N SER A 374 -12.51 5.87 1.44
CA SER A 374 -12.74 6.80 0.34
C SER A 374 -14.21 7.15 0.10
N GLN A 375 -15.14 6.35 0.63
CA GLN A 375 -16.58 6.60 0.53
C GLN A 375 -17.01 7.61 1.60
N ASN A 376 -17.71 8.67 1.18
CA ASN A 376 -18.26 9.71 2.08
C ASN A 376 -19.32 9.16 3.02
#